data_AF-C5LEA6-F1
#
_entry.id   AF-C5LEA6-F1
#
_cell.length_a   1.000
_cell.length_b   1.000
_cell.length_c   1.000
_cell.angle_alpha   90.00
_cell.angle_beta   90.00
_cell.angle_gamma   90.00
#
_symmetry.space_group_name_H-M   'P 1'
#
loop_
_entity.id
_entity.type
_entity.pdbx_description
1 polymer ?
#
loop_
_entity_poly.entity_id
_entity_poly.type
_entity_poly.pdbx_seq_one_letter_code
_entity_poly.pdbx_strand_id
1 'polypeptide(L)'
;MGMAAGADTVDLEWVQVHPTGLVNPKDPDCKVKFLAAEALRGVGGLLLDADGKRFSNELGRRDYVSNRMFANKGPFRLVLNSAAANDIHWHVEHYEGRGVMKHFKSGYDLAKEMGIAPSTLEQTFKSYIEVGDKQTSDPDNGPYDAYPSGKTWDEWGKKFFKNYNYKMDDEFDVAIVTPLVHYCMGGLKIDTTGHVLDKEGKPIRGLYAAGELMGGVHGNNRLGGNSLLDCVVFGRLTGKDLVKSCLRMQACGTV
;
A
#
# COMPACT_ATOMS: atom_id res chain seq x y z
N MET A 1 -10.46 -20.90 -15.75
CA MET A 1 -9.78 -21.64 -16.84
C MET A 1 -8.71 -22.58 -16.30
N GLY A 2 -7.66 -22.10 -15.61
CA GLY A 2 -6.59 -22.97 -15.08
C GLY A 2 -7.08 -24.14 -14.21
N MET A 3 -7.94 -23.88 -13.22
CA MET A 3 -8.55 -24.95 -12.41
C MET A 3 -9.34 -25.97 -13.24
N ALA A 4 -10.05 -25.52 -14.28
CA ALA A 4 -10.80 -26.41 -15.18
C ALA A 4 -9.87 -27.27 -16.06
N ALA A 5 -8.62 -26.84 -16.25
CA ALA A 5 -7.56 -27.59 -16.91
C ALA A 5 -6.80 -28.55 -15.97
N GLY A 6 -7.24 -28.68 -14.71
CA GLY A 6 -6.63 -29.59 -13.72
C GLY A 6 -5.58 -28.93 -12.81
N ALA A 7 -5.36 -27.62 -12.91
CA ALA A 7 -4.36 -26.93 -12.09
C ALA A 7 -4.71 -26.93 -10.60
N ASP A 8 -3.67 -27.06 -9.77
CA ASP A 8 -3.72 -26.77 -8.34
C ASP A 8 -3.64 -25.26 -8.09
N THR A 9 -4.08 -24.85 -6.92
CA THR A 9 -4.12 -23.45 -6.49
C THR A 9 -3.57 -23.31 -5.09
N VAL A 10 -3.02 -22.14 -4.79
CA VAL A 10 -2.47 -21.84 -3.46
C VAL A 10 -2.87 -20.43 -3.04
N ASP A 11 -3.07 -20.23 -1.75
CA ASP A 11 -3.30 -18.93 -1.11
C ASP A 11 -4.54 -18.15 -1.57
N LEU A 12 -5.56 -18.79 -2.15
CA LEU A 12 -6.75 -18.12 -2.73
C LEU A 12 -7.54 -17.29 -1.72
N GLU A 13 -7.45 -17.62 -0.44
CA GLU A 13 -8.06 -16.87 0.66
C GLU A 13 -7.38 -15.52 0.94
N TRP A 14 -6.16 -15.32 0.45
CA TRP A 14 -5.37 -14.13 0.72
C TRP A 14 -5.64 -13.04 -0.32
N VAL A 15 -6.59 -12.17 0.01
CA VAL A 15 -6.91 -10.94 -0.74
C VAL A 15 -6.44 -9.72 0.04
N GLN A 16 -5.55 -8.92 -0.56
CA GLN A 16 -5.03 -7.71 0.07
C GLN A 16 -5.97 -6.53 -0.17
N VAL A 17 -6.22 -5.83 0.94
CA VAL A 17 -6.86 -4.52 0.97
C VAL A 17 -5.79 -3.45 1.08
N HIS A 18 -5.80 -2.48 0.17
CA HIS A 18 -4.94 -1.30 0.24
C HIS A 18 -5.62 -0.20 1.05
N PRO A 19 -4.92 0.44 2.00
CA PRO A 19 -5.55 1.37 2.94
C PRO A 19 -5.96 2.71 2.30
N THR A 20 -5.26 3.14 1.24
CA THR A 20 -5.41 4.49 0.70
C THR A 20 -6.05 4.53 -0.70
N GLY A 21 -7.34 4.21 -0.77
CA GLY A 21 -8.18 4.49 -1.94
C GLY A 21 -8.73 5.90 -1.91
N LEU A 22 -8.43 6.69 -2.94
CA LEU A 22 -8.84 8.08 -3.06
C LEU A 22 -10.35 8.18 -3.28
N VAL A 23 -11.03 8.80 -2.32
CA VAL A 23 -12.47 9.10 -2.41
C VAL A 23 -12.62 10.39 -3.19
N ASN A 24 -13.37 10.33 -4.30
CA ASN A 24 -13.79 11.54 -5.01
C ASN A 24 -14.92 12.20 -4.22
N PRO A 25 -14.76 13.44 -3.71
CA PRO A 25 -15.81 14.12 -2.96
C PRO A 25 -17.10 14.35 -3.77
N LYS A 26 -17.02 14.38 -5.11
CA LYS A 26 -18.18 14.51 -6.00
C LYS A 26 -18.93 13.20 -6.22
N ASP A 27 -18.29 12.07 -5.96
CA ASP A 27 -18.87 10.73 -6.04
C ASP A 27 -18.28 9.81 -4.96
N PRO A 28 -18.64 10.04 -3.68
CA PRO A 28 -18.03 9.35 -2.54
C PRO A 28 -18.28 7.85 -2.54
N ASP A 29 -19.37 7.40 -3.16
CA ASP A 29 -19.81 6.00 -3.19
C ASP A 29 -19.35 5.23 -4.43
N CYS A 30 -18.57 5.86 -5.32
CA CYS A 30 -18.03 5.19 -6.50
C CYS A 30 -17.30 3.90 -6.12
N LYS A 31 -17.69 2.77 -6.73
CA LYS A 31 -17.08 1.46 -6.46
C LYS A 31 -15.64 1.36 -6.98
N VAL A 32 -15.28 2.18 -7.96
CA VAL A 32 -13.93 2.25 -8.52
C VAL A 32 -13.23 3.46 -7.93
N LYS A 33 -12.15 3.23 -7.19
CA LYS A 33 -11.34 4.29 -6.59
C LYS A 33 -9.98 4.38 -7.27
N PHE A 34 -9.45 5.59 -7.39
CA PHE A 34 -8.04 5.76 -7.72
C PHE A 34 -7.19 5.37 -6.51
N LEU A 35 -6.08 4.69 -6.75
CA LEU A 35 -5.17 4.32 -5.68
C LEU A 35 -4.28 5.52 -5.33
N ALA A 36 -4.22 5.92 -4.07
CA ALA A 36 -3.18 6.83 -3.60
C ALA A 36 -1.87 6.05 -3.48
N ALA A 37 -0.81 6.53 -4.13
CA ALA A 37 0.51 5.91 -4.04
C ALA A 37 0.96 5.80 -2.57
N GLU A 38 1.45 4.62 -2.19
CA GLU A 38 2.02 4.38 -0.84
C GLU A 38 3.21 5.31 -0.54
N ALA A 39 3.89 5.79 -1.58
CA ALA A 39 4.94 6.80 -1.51
C ALA A 39 4.50 8.09 -0.82
N LEU A 40 3.22 8.49 -0.88
CA LEU A 40 2.71 9.67 -0.18
C LEU A 40 2.89 9.55 1.35
N ARG A 41 2.63 8.35 1.90
CA ARG A 41 2.91 8.04 3.32
C ARG A 41 4.42 7.99 3.57
N GLY A 42 5.17 7.42 2.63
CA GLY A 42 6.63 7.31 2.66
C GLY A 42 7.37 8.65 2.73
N VAL A 43 6.85 9.69 2.06
CA VAL A 43 7.43 11.04 2.09
C VAL A 43 7.03 11.85 3.32
N GLY A 44 6.23 11.29 4.24
CA GLY A 44 5.85 11.95 5.48
C GLY A 44 4.35 12.18 5.66
N GLY A 45 3.51 11.71 4.74
CA GLY A 45 2.06 11.86 4.84
C GLY A 45 1.47 11.18 6.08
N LEU A 46 0.66 11.94 6.82
CA LEU A 46 -0.07 11.50 8.00
C LEU A 46 -1.41 10.88 7.62
N LEU A 47 -1.84 9.87 8.40
CA LEU A 47 -3.20 9.37 8.36
C LEU A 47 -3.96 9.86 9.59
N LEU A 48 -5.01 10.63 9.36
CA LEU A 48 -5.91 11.13 10.40
C LEU A 48 -7.29 10.48 10.29
N ASP A 49 -7.90 10.22 11.44
CA ASP A 49 -9.30 9.80 11.53
C ASP A 49 -10.27 10.98 11.39
N ALA A 50 -11.57 10.73 11.60
CA ALA A 50 -12.61 11.75 11.57
C ALA A 50 -12.37 12.92 12.54
N ASP A 51 -11.73 12.64 13.68
CA ASP A 51 -11.55 13.57 14.78
C ASP A 51 -10.18 14.27 14.71
N GLY A 52 -9.42 14.06 13.63
CA GLY A 52 -8.11 14.69 13.41
C GLY A 52 -6.97 14.07 14.21
N LYS A 53 -7.12 12.82 14.65
CA LYS A 53 -6.11 12.10 15.42
C LYS A 53 -5.40 11.06 14.57
N ARG A 54 -4.12 10.85 14.87
CA ARG A 54 -3.39 9.68 14.37
C ARG A 54 -3.96 8.42 14.97
N PHE A 55 -3.91 7.34 14.21
CA PHE A 55 -4.47 6.05 14.64
C PHE A 55 -3.62 4.84 14.22
N SER A 56 -2.48 5.04 13.57
CA SER A 56 -1.63 3.95 13.07
C SER A 56 -0.20 4.41 12.78
N ASN A 57 0.70 3.45 12.62
CA ASN A 57 1.96 3.65 11.91
C ASN A 57 1.65 3.66 10.40
N GLU A 58 1.80 4.82 9.77
CA GLU A 58 1.47 5.04 8.36
C GLU A 58 2.39 4.26 7.41
N LEU A 59 3.52 3.72 7.88
CA LEU A 59 4.44 2.88 7.11
C LEU A 59 4.27 1.39 7.43
N GLY A 60 3.27 1.03 8.25
CA GLY A 60 2.94 -0.35 8.54
C GLY A 60 2.46 -1.10 7.29
N ARG A 61 2.39 -2.43 7.40
CA ARG A 61 1.85 -3.28 6.35
C ARG A 61 0.40 -2.92 6.03
N ARG A 62 -0.04 -3.21 4.80
CA ARG A 62 -1.37 -2.82 4.29
C ARG A 62 -2.52 -3.46 5.08
N ASP A 63 -2.36 -4.71 5.48
CA ASP A 63 -3.31 -5.42 6.36
C ASP A 63 -3.43 -4.70 7.71
N TYR A 64 -2.30 -4.35 8.33
CA TYR A 64 -2.27 -3.59 9.59
C TYR A 64 -2.97 -2.24 9.44
N VAL A 65 -2.58 -1.41 8.47
CA VAL A 65 -3.15 -0.06 8.31
C VAL A 65 -4.64 -0.14 8.00
N SER A 66 -5.07 -1.05 7.12
CA SER A 66 -6.49 -1.24 6.78
C SER A 66 -7.31 -1.69 8.00
N ASN A 67 -6.79 -2.62 8.81
CA ASN A 67 -7.44 -3.05 10.04
C ASN A 67 -7.51 -1.92 11.08
N ARG A 68 -6.48 -1.07 11.17
CA ARG A 68 -6.52 0.14 12.00
C ARG A 68 -7.58 1.11 11.52
N MET A 69 -7.79 1.25 10.20
CA MET A 69 -8.90 2.05 9.65
C MET A 69 -10.26 1.43 10.01
N PHE A 70 -10.45 0.12 9.86
CA PHE A 70 -11.72 -0.54 10.23
C PHE A 70 -12.05 -0.44 11.73
N ALA A 71 -11.03 -0.38 12.59
CA ALA A 71 -11.18 -0.19 14.03
C ALA A 71 -11.39 1.28 14.45
N ASN A 72 -11.31 2.24 13.52
CA ASN A 72 -11.45 3.67 13.77
C ASN A 72 -12.59 4.28 12.95
N LYS A 73 -12.88 5.55 13.21
CA LYS A 73 -13.99 6.27 12.59
C LYS A 73 -13.48 7.15 11.44
N GLY A 74 -13.97 6.89 10.23
CA GLY A 74 -13.77 7.77 9.08
C GLY A 74 -14.73 8.98 9.07
N PRO A 75 -14.55 9.96 8.16
CA PRO A 75 -13.67 9.91 7.00
C PRO A 75 -12.19 10.00 7.37
N PHE A 76 -11.37 9.12 6.78
CA PHE A 76 -9.93 9.13 6.97
C PHE A 76 -9.27 10.08 5.98
N ARG A 77 -8.21 10.75 6.41
CA ARG A 77 -7.49 11.72 5.59
C ARG A 77 -6.02 11.38 5.51
N LEU A 78 -5.49 11.38 4.30
CA LEU A 78 -4.07 11.41 4.04
C LEU A 78 -3.66 12.87 3.89
N VAL A 79 -2.81 13.37 4.79
CA VAL A 79 -2.42 14.77 4.90
C VAL A 79 -0.93 14.89 4.60
N LEU A 80 -0.57 15.72 3.63
CA LEU A 80 0.81 16.11 3.33
C LEU A 80 1.01 17.56 3.77
N ASN A 81 2.09 17.85 4.50
CA ASN A 81 2.56 19.22 4.64
C ASN A 81 3.34 19.65 3.38
N SER A 82 3.68 20.94 3.29
CA SER A 82 4.37 21.50 2.12
C SER A 82 5.68 20.76 1.79
N ALA A 83 6.47 20.37 2.80
CA ALA A 83 7.70 19.62 2.60
C ALA A 83 7.46 18.23 1.97
N ALA A 84 6.48 17.48 2.49
CA ALA A 84 6.11 16.17 1.93
C ALA A 84 5.48 16.29 0.53
N ALA A 85 4.66 17.32 0.30
CA ALA A 85 4.07 17.62 -1.00
C ALA A 85 5.15 17.92 -2.05
N ASN A 86 6.14 18.75 -1.72
CA ASN A 86 7.24 19.11 -2.62
C ASN A 86 8.07 17.89 -3.07
N ASP A 87 8.36 16.97 -2.16
CA ASP A 87 9.07 15.72 -2.45
C ASP A 87 8.34 14.83 -3.47
N ILE A 88 7.04 15.03 -3.66
CA ILE A 88 6.18 14.20 -4.51
C ILE A 88 5.22 15.01 -5.39
N HIS A 89 5.58 16.26 -5.73
CA HIS A 89 4.70 17.25 -6.35
C HIS A 89 3.92 16.74 -7.57
N TRP A 90 4.55 15.96 -8.45
CA TRP A 90 3.86 15.34 -9.60
C TRP A 90 2.63 14.52 -9.22
N HIS A 91 2.65 13.84 -8.07
CA HIS A 91 1.49 13.09 -7.58
C HIS A 91 0.43 14.04 -7.03
N VAL A 92 0.85 15.08 -6.31
CA VAL A 92 -0.06 16.11 -5.79
C VAL A 92 -0.80 16.76 -6.95
N GLU A 93 -0.08 17.32 -7.92
CA GLU A 93 -0.65 17.92 -9.14
C GLU A 93 -1.59 16.97 -9.88
N HIS A 94 -1.21 15.68 -10.00
CA HIS A 94 -2.05 14.68 -10.62
C HIS A 94 -3.37 14.46 -9.86
N TYR A 95 -3.32 14.31 -8.54
CA TYR A 95 -4.49 14.03 -7.72
C TYR A 95 -5.39 15.26 -7.53
N GLU A 96 -4.81 16.45 -7.49
CA GLU A 96 -5.55 17.71 -7.51
C GLU A 96 -6.27 17.92 -8.85
N GLY A 97 -5.58 17.70 -9.97
CA GLY A 97 -6.18 17.77 -11.30
C GLY A 97 -7.32 16.77 -11.51
N ARG A 98 -7.32 15.66 -10.76
CA ARG A 98 -8.40 14.66 -10.72
C ARG A 98 -9.54 15.03 -9.76
N GLY A 99 -9.36 16.06 -8.92
CA GLY A 99 -10.31 16.49 -7.91
C GLY A 99 -10.45 15.53 -6.72
N VAL A 100 -9.43 14.72 -6.45
CA VAL A 100 -9.42 13.74 -5.34
C VAL A 100 -8.43 14.10 -4.22
N MET A 101 -7.73 15.22 -4.39
CA MET A 101 -6.88 15.87 -3.40
C MET A 101 -7.20 17.37 -3.40
N LYS A 102 -7.16 18.01 -2.24
CA LYS A 102 -7.47 19.42 -2.05
C LYS A 102 -6.36 20.10 -1.27
N HIS A 103 -5.89 21.22 -1.79
CA HIS A 103 -4.99 22.14 -1.10
C HIS A 103 -5.69 23.00 -0.04
N PHE A 104 -4.99 23.23 1.07
CA PHE A 104 -5.36 24.10 2.18
C PHE A 104 -4.19 25.03 2.51
N LYS A 105 -4.49 26.32 2.70
CA LYS A 105 -3.47 27.34 2.99
C LYS A 105 -2.92 27.28 4.42
N SER A 106 -3.62 26.56 5.30
CA SER A 106 -3.27 26.45 6.70
C SER A 106 -3.89 25.22 7.35
N GLY A 107 -3.32 24.79 8.47
CA GLY A 107 -3.92 23.78 9.34
C GLY A 107 -5.24 24.27 9.94
N TYR A 108 -5.43 25.58 10.07
CA TYR A 108 -6.69 26.18 10.51
C TYR A 108 -7.81 25.98 9.49
N ASP A 109 -7.51 26.16 8.20
CA ASP A 109 -8.47 25.90 7.12
C ASP A 109 -8.82 24.41 7.02
N LEU A 110 -7.83 23.53 7.21
CA LEU A 110 -8.04 22.09 7.27
C LEU A 110 -8.93 21.71 8.46
N ALA A 111 -8.64 22.20 9.67
CA ALA A 111 -9.46 21.93 10.85
C ALA A 111 -10.92 22.40 10.67
N LYS A 112 -11.10 23.57 10.04
CA LYS A 112 -12.41 24.11 9.70
C LYS A 112 -13.18 23.21 8.73
N GLU A 113 -12.53 22.74 7.66
CA GLU A 113 -13.13 21.78 6.71
C GLU A 113 -13.50 20.46 7.38
N MET A 114 -12.67 19.99 8.30
CA MET A 114 -12.91 18.77 9.07
C MET A 114 -14.05 18.92 10.08
N GLY A 115 -14.43 20.16 10.44
CA GLY A 115 -15.42 20.43 11.47
C GLY A 115 -14.91 20.16 12.90
N ILE A 116 -13.59 20.28 13.12
CA ILE A 116 -12.96 20.06 14.42
C ILE A 116 -12.37 21.37 14.98
N ALA A 117 -12.11 21.40 16.29
CA ALA A 117 -11.41 22.52 16.89
C ALA A 117 -9.94 22.58 16.37
N PRO A 118 -9.41 23.76 16.01
CA PRO A 118 -8.01 23.88 15.57
C PRO A 118 -7.01 23.33 16.59
N SER A 119 -7.32 23.46 17.89
CA SER A 119 -6.50 22.92 18.98
C SER A 119 -6.36 21.40 18.94
N THR A 120 -7.34 20.68 18.38
CA THR A 120 -7.26 19.22 18.21
C THR A 120 -6.18 18.85 17.20
N LEU A 121 -6.19 19.51 16.04
CA LEU A 121 -5.18 19.26 15.00
C LEU A 121 -3.79 19.73 15.43
N GLU A 122 -3.72 20.90 16.07
CA GLU A 122 -2.48 21.44 16.63
C GLU A 122 -1.87 20.46 17.66
N GLN A 123 -2.68 19.88 18.54
CA GLN A 123 -2.23 18.88 19.50
C GLN A 123 -1.72 17.61 18.80
N THR A 124 -2.43 17.12 17.77
CA THR A 124 -1.97 15.97 16.97
C THR A 124 -0.60 16.24 16.35
N PHE A 125 -0.40 17.43 15.77
CA PHE A 125 0.88 17.82 15.17
C PHE A 125 2.00 17.94 16.20
N LYS A 126 1.75 18.61 17.34
CA LYS A 126 2.71 18.72 18.44
C LYS A 126 3.16 17.35 18.95
N SER A 127 2.20 16.46 19.25
CA SER A 127 2.52 15.11 19.72
C SER A 127 3.28 14.29 18.67
N TYR A 128 2.97 14.46 17.37
CA TYR A 128 3.72 13.79 16.31
C TYR A 128 5.16 14.30 16.19
N ILE A 129 5.37 15.61 16.31
CA ILE A 129 6.71 16.23 16.31
C ILE A 129 7.52 15.74 17.51
N GLU A 130 6.95 15.77 18.71
CA GLU A 130 7.63 15.32 19.93
C GLU A 130 8.11 13.87 19.82
N VAL A 131 7.29 12.99 19.25
CA VAL A 131 7.68 11.59 18.99
C VAL A 131 8.76 11.52 17.91
N GLY A 132 8.63 12.29 16.82
CA GLY A 132 9.63 12.34 15.75
C GLY A 132 11.00 12.84 16.21
N ASP A 133 11.04 13.84 17.08
CA ASP A 133 12.28 14.39 17.65
C ASP A 133 12.97 13.38 18.58
N LYS A 134 12.19 12.70 19.43
CA LYS A 134 12.69 11.59 20.27
C LYS A 134 13.21 10.45 19.41
N GLN A 135 12.45 10.04 18.39
CA GLN A 135 12.84 8.97 17.48
C GLN A 135 14.09 9.30 16.67
N THR A 136 14.29 10.57 16.31
CA THR A 136 15.50 11.01 15.58
C THR A 136 16.71 11.07 16.49
N SER A 137 16.52 11.49 17.75
CA SER A 137 17.61 11.65 18.72
C SER A 137 18.03 10.33 19.37
N ASP A 138 17.08 9.41 19.58
CA ASP A 138 17.28 8.15 20.28
C ASP A 138 16.49 7.01 19.61
N PRO A 139 16.93 6.53 18.44
CA PRO A 139 16.10 5.72 17.56
C PRO A 139 15.79 4.30 18.06
N ASP A 140 16.56 3.78 19.02
CA ASP A 140 16.51 2.36 19.39
C ASP A 140 16.18 2.11 20.88
N ASN A 141 15.88 3.14 21.67
CA ASN A 141 15.60 3.00 23.11
C ASN A 141 14.20 3.46 23.54
N GLY A 142 13.28 3.63 22.59
CA GLY A 142 11.89 3.92 22.91
C GLY A 142 11.16 2.74 23.58
N PRO A 143 10.03 2.97 24.26
CA PRO A 143 9.36 1.94 25.06
C PRO A 143 8.53 0.94 24.22
N TYR A 144 8.23 1.25 22.95
CA TYR A 144 7.34 0.44 22.11
C TYR A 144 8.10 -0.46 21.15
N ASP A 145 7.47 -1.56 20.73
CA ASP A 145 8.01 -2.41 19.68
C ASP A 145 7.86 -1.74 18.31
N ALA A 146 8.95 -1.68 17.55
CA ALA A 146 8.98 -1.10 16.22
C ALA A 146 8.70 -2.14 15.14
N TYR A 147 8.11 -1.69 14.03
CA TYR A 147 8.07 -2.45 12.79
C TYR A 147 9.19 -1.97 11.84
N PRO A 148 9.93 -2.87 11.17
CA PRO A 148 9.79 -4.34 11.18
C PRO A 148 10.43 -5.03 12.39
N SER A 149 11.32 -4.35 13.11
CA SER A 149 11.96 -4.87 14.32
C SER A 149 12.59 -3.73 15.14
N GLY A 150 12.92 -4.04 16.40
CA GLY A 150 13.58 -3.11 17.32
C GLY A 150 12.58 -2.35 18.20
N LYS A 151 13.00 -1.18 18.67
CA LYS A 151 12.23 -0.31 19.57
C LYS A 151 11.97 1.06 18.96
N THR A 152 10.95 1.76 19.46
CA THR A 152 10.56 3.09 18.99
C THR A 152 9.80 3.89 20.06
N TRP A 153 9.82 5.20 19.92
CA TRP A 153 9.06 6.14 20.72
C TRP A 153 7.60 6.30 20.29
N ASP A 154 7.25 5.82 19.10
CA ASP A 154 5.88 5.87 18.58
C ASP A 154 5.05 4.68 19.08
N GLU A 155 3.93 4.96 19.73
CA GLU A 155 3.03 3.93 20.27
C GLU A 155 2.47 2.99 19.19
N TRP A 156 2.50 3.41 17.91
CA TRP A 156 2.04 2.60 16.78
C TRP A 156 3.16 1.79 16.12
N GLY A 157 4.40 1.89 16.62
CA GLY A 157 5.53 1.11 16.10
C GLY A 157 6.26 1.74 14.92
N LYS A 158 6.08 3.05 14.65
CA LYS A 158 6.72 3.76 13.53
C LYS A 158 8.18 4.11 13.83
N LYS A 159 9.12 3.61 13.02
CA LYS A 159 10.56 3.93 13.17
C LYS A 159 11.03 5.13 12.37
N PHE A 160 10.46 5.34 11.18
CA PHE A 160 10.97 6.30 10.21
C PHE A 160 10.07 7.53 10.13
N PHE A 161 10.64 8.69 10.44
CA PHE A 161 9.96 9.98 10.42
C PHE A 161 10.61 10.88 9.37
N LYS A 162 9.94 11.06 8.23
CA LYS A 162 10.33 11.99 7.17
C LYS A 162 9.32 13.14 7.12
N ASN A 163 9.79 14.37 6.87
CA ASN A 163 8.97 15.58 6.78
C ASN A 163 7.96 15.75 7.93
N TYR A 164 8.35 15.34 9.14
CA TYR A 164 7.43 15.18 10.28
C TYR A 164 7.12 16.49 11.03
N ASN A 165 7.71 17.61 10.62
CA ASN A 165 7.53 18.92 11.25
C ASN A 165 6.24 19.61 10.76
N TYR A 166 5.09 19.11 11.21
CA TYR A 166 3.76 19.64 10.86
C TYR A 166 3.42 20.89 11.68
N LYS A 167 3.06 21.99 11.02
CA LYS A 167 2.74 23.26 11.70
C LYS A 167 1.41 23.82 11.23
N MET A 168 0.66 24.45 12.14
CA MET A 168 -0.67 25.00 11.80
C MET A 168 -0.62 26.13 10.77
N ASP A 169 0.51 26.83 10.64
CA ASP A 169 0.77 27.89 9.67
C ASP A 169 1.43 27.40 8.36
N ASP A 170 1.53 26.08 8.16
CA ASP A 170 1.99 25.46 6.91
C ASP A 170 0.83 25.22 5.93
N GLU A 171 1.16 24.96 4.68
CA GLU A 171 0.21 24.53 3.65
C GLU A 171 0.04 23.01 3.64
N PHE A 172 -1.14 22.54 3.23
CA PHE A 172 -1.50 21.13 3.28
C PHE A 172 -2.24 20.64 2.04
N ASP A 173 -1.80 19.50 1.51
CA ASP A 173 -2.52 18.77 0.46
C ASP A 173 -3.16 17.51 1.05
N VAL A 174 -4.48 17.43 0.95
CA VAL A 174 -5.25 16.41 1.68
C VAL A 174 -6.17 15.64 0.76
N ALA A 175 -6.13 14.31 0.88
CA ALA A 175 -7.06 13.41 0.23
C ALA A 175 -7.89 12.64 1.26
N ILE A 176 -9.18 12.47 0.98
CA ILE A 176 -10.01 11.52 1.73
C ILE A 176 -9.69 10.12 1.21
N VAL A 177 -9.39 9.20 2.13
CA VAL A 177 -8.98 7.85 1.80
C VAL A 177 -9.86 6.79 2.46
N THR A 178 -10.01 5.65 1.80
CA THR A 178 -10.73 4.48 2.31
C THR A 178 -10.02 3.19 1.92
N PRO A 179 -10.11 2.11 2.73
CA PRO A 179 -9.63 0.80 2.30
C PRO A 179 -10.33 0.32 1.02
N LEU A 180 -9.59 -0.29 0.09
CA LEU A 180 -10.14 -0.93 -1.12
C LEU A 180 -9.45 -2.27 -1.40
N VAL A 181 -10.17 -3.20 -2.03
CA VAL A 181 -9.56 -4.43 -2.58
C VAL A 181 -8.53 -4.04 -3.66
N HIS A 182 -7.35 -4.65 -3.62
CA HIS A 182 -6.24 -4.22 -4.46
C HIS A 182 -5.46 -5.35 -5.15
N TYR A 183 -5.23 -6.48 -4.48
CA TYR A 183 -4.40 -7.55 -5.03
C TYR A 183 -4.83 -8.91 -4.50
N CYS A 184 -4.87 -9.92 -5.35
CA CYS A 184 -5.11 -11.32 -4.96
C CYS A 184 -3.75 -12.04 -4.91
N MET A 185 -3.27 -12.40 -3.72
CA MET A 185 -1.96 -13.05 -3.59
C MET A 185 -2.00 -14.51 -4.01
N GLY A 186 -3.15 -15.15 -3.84
CA GLY A 186 -3.38 -16.50 -4.30
C GLY A 186 -3.60 -16.60 -5.80
N GLY A 187 -3.37 -17.81 -6.30
CA GLY A 187 -3.53 -18.09 -7.72
C GLY A 187 -3.16 -19.52 -8.06
N LEU A 188 -2.80 -19.73 -9.32
CA LEU A 188 -2.31 -21.01 -9.83
C LEU A 188 -0.98 -21.35 -9.17
N LYS A 189 -0.85 -22.59 -8.71
CA LYS A 189 0.42 -23.08 -8.16
C LYS A 189 1.41 -23.28 -9.31
N ILE A 190 2.62 -22.77 -9.15
CA ILE A 190 3.66 -22.82 -10.17
C ILE A 190 4.98 -23.35 -9.62
N ASP A 191 5.84 -23.83 -10.52
CA ASP A 191 7.27 -24.02 -10.22
C ASP A 191 8.07 -22.72 -10.38
N THR A 192 9.40 -22.78 -10.20
CA THR A 192 10.30 -21.61 -10.27
C THR A 192 10.49 -21.04 -11.68
N THR A 193 9.88 -21.65 -12.70
CA THR A 193 9.92 -21.21 -14.10
C THR A 193 8.54 -20.81 -14.64
N GLY A 194 7.47 -20.98 -13.84
CA GLY A 194 6.10 -20.62 -14.18
C GLY A 194 5.30 -21.72 -14.86
N HIS A 195 5.75 -22.99 -14.82
CA HIS A 195 4.88 -24.10 -15.21
C HIS A 195 3.75 -24.22 -14.18
N VAL A 196 2.51 -24.34 -14.66
CA VAL A 196 1.37 -24.57 -13.78
C VAL A 196 1.37 -26.03 -13.33
N LEU A 197 1.22 -26.26 -12.03
CA LEU A 197 1.24 -27.58 -11.43
C LEU A 197 -0.18 -28.13 -11.25
N ASP A 198 -0.36 -29.43 -11.43
CA ASP A 198 -1.55 -30.17 -11.04
C ASP A 198 -1.56 -30.48 -9.52
N LYS A 199 -2.61 -31.17 -9.06
CA LYS A 199 -2.79 -31.51 -7.63
C LYS A 199 -1.76 -32.50 -7.12
N GLU A 200 -1.12 -33.25 -8.01
CA GLU A 200 -0.03 -34.17 -7.73
C GLU A 200 1.34 -33.47 -7.75
N GLY A 201 1.37 -32.15 -8.03
CA GLY A 201 2.58 -31.34 -8.07
C GLY A 201 3.37 -31.48 -9.36
N LYS A 202 2.77 -32.02 -10.44
CA LYS A 202 3.41 -32.20 -11.74
C LYS A 202 3.06 -31.06 -12.70
N PRO A 203 4.00 -30.62 -13.55
CA PRO A 203 3.70 -29.64 -14.59
C PRO A 203 2.62 -30.13 -15.57
N ILE A 204 1.60 -29.31 -15.77
CA ILE A 204 0.60 -29.52 -16.82
C ILE A 204 1.22 -29.11 -18.16
N ARG A 205 1.38 -30.07 -19.07
CA ARG A 205 2.06 -29.84 -20.36
C ARG A 205 1.43 -28.68 -21.12
N GLY A 206 2.26 -27.69 -21.46
CA GLY A 206 1.87 -26.52 -22.25
C GLY A 206 1.12 -25.43 -21.47
N LEU A 207 0.92 -25.60 -20.16
CA LEU A 207 0.24 -24.61 -19.33
C LEU A 207 1.24 -23.85 -18.44
N TYR A 208 1.25 -22.53 -18.60
CA TYR A 208 2.14 -21.62 -17.89
C TYR A 208 1.35 -20.45 -17.29
N ALA A 209 1.89 -19.84 -16.24
CA ALA A 209 1.35 -18.62 -15.63
C ALA A 209 2.48 -17.64 -15.27
N ALA A 210 2.15 -16.35 -15.29
CA ALA A 210 3.04 -15.25 -14.93
C ALA A 210 2.22 -14.11 -14.28
N GLY A 211 2.82 -13.38 -13.33
CA GLY A 211 2.19 -12.25 -12.64
C GLY A 211 1.10 -12.67 -11.65
N GLU A 212 0.10 -11.80 -11.43
CA GLU A 212 -0.95 -11.97 -10.40
C GLU A 212 -1.86 -13.20 -10.60
N LEU A 213 -1.74 -13.93 -11.71
CA LEU A 213 -2.40 -15.23 -11.86
C LEU A 213 -1.76 -16.34 -11.01
N MET A 214 -0.54 -16.12 -10.51
CA MET A 214 0.25 -17.09 -9.76
C MET A 214 0.03 -16.92 -8.25
N GLY A 215 -0.01 -18.04 -7.51
CA GLY A 215 0.00 -18.05 -6.06
C GLY A 215 1.38 -18.37 -5.47
N GLY A 216 1.57 -18.12 -4.18
CA GLY A 216 2.75 -18.54 -3.40
C GLY A 216 3.93 -17.57 -3.40
N VAL A 217 3.99 -16.62 -4.33
CA VAL A 217 5.09 -15.62 -4.42
C VAL A 217 5.02 -14.61 -3.27
N HIS A 218 3.81 -14.21 -2.88
CA HIS A 218 3.58 -13.10 -1.94
C HIS A 218 3.07 -13.56 -0.57
N GLY A 219 2.80 -14.86 -0.40
CA GLY A 219 2.18 -15.42 0.79
C GLY A 219 0.88 -14.68 1.15
N ASN A 220 0.73 -14.35 2.44
CA ASN A 220 -0.49 -13.72 2.94
C ASN A 220 -0.57 -12.20 2.78
N ASN A 221 0.53 -11.51 2.43
CA ASN A 221 0.51 -10.06 2.27
C ASN A 221 1.65 -9.57 1.38
N ARG A 222 1.31 -9.09 0.18
CA ARG A 222 2.27 -8.51 -0.77
C ARG A 222 2.88 -7.20 -0.28
N LEU A 223 4.20 -7.06 -0.42
CA LEU A 223 4.92 -5.79 -0.21
C LEU A 223 4.75 -4.83 -1.39
N GLY A 224 4.70 -3.52 -1.10
CA GLY A 224 4.69 -2.46 -2.12
C GLY A 224 5.85 -2.60 -3.09
N GLY A 225 5.61 -2.41 -4.40
CA GLY A 225 6.62 -2.55 -5.45
C GLY A 225 6.82 -3.97 -6.01
N ASN A 226 6.50 -5.03 -5.25
CA ASN A 226 6.80 -6.40 -5.69
C ASN A 226 5.95 -6.92 -6.86
N SER A 227 4.73 -6.43 -7.08
CA SER A 227 3.84 -6.96 -8.14
C SER A 227 4.37 -6.73 -9.56
N LEU A 228 4.92 -5.55 -9.83
CA LEU A 228 5.50 -5.24 -11.15
C LEU A 228 6.80 -6.02 -11.36
N LEU A 229 7.61 -6.16 -10.29
CA LEU A 229 8.83 -6.95 -10.33
C LEU A 229 8.52 -8.42 -10.64
N ASP A 230 7.52 -8.99 -9.97
CA ASP A 230 6.98 -10.32 -10.24
C ASP A 230 6.61 -10.47 -11.72
N CYS A 231 5.77 -9.58 -12.26
CA CYS A 231 5.35 -9.63 -13.66
C CYS A 231 6.54 -9.64 -14.64
N VAL A 232 7.56 -8.81 -14.39
CA VAL A 232 8.73 -8.72 -15.26
C VAL A 232 9.61 -9.96 -15.14
N VAL A 233 9.86 -10.43 -13.91
CA VAL A 233 10.75 -11.57 -13.65
C VAL A 233 10.11 -12.85 -14.16
N PHE A 234 8.90 -13.19 -13.72
CA PHE A 234 8.23 -14.42 -14.15
C PHE A 234 7.83 -14.34 -15.61
N GLY A 235 7.35 -13.21 -16.12
CA GLY A 235 7.08 -13.04 -17.55
C GLY A 235 8.30 -13.37 -18.42
N ARG A 236 9.50 -12.94 -18.00
CA ARG A 236 10.75 -13.23 -18.71
C ARG A 236 11.23 -14.67 -18.53
N LEU A 237 11.14 -15.23 -17.33
CA LEU A 237 11.54 -16.61 -17.04
C LEU A 237 10.66 -17.60 -17.79
N THR A 238 9.35 -17.46 -17.63
CA THR A 238 8.31 -18.29 -18.27
C THR A 238 8.38 -18.19 -19.78
N GLY A 239 8.51 -16.99 -20.35
CA GLY A 239 8.65 -16.83 -21.79
C GLY A 239 9.89 -17.53 -22.36
N LYS A 240 11.03 -17.46 -21.66
CA LYS A 240 12.26 -18.15 -22.09
C LYS A 240 12.14 -19.67 -22.00
N ASP A 241 11.49 -20.19 -20.96
CA ASP A 241 11.30 -21.62 -20.80
C ASP A 241 10.37 -22.16 -21.89
N LEU A 242 9.23 -21.50 -22.11
CA LEU A 242 8.25 -21.88 -23.12
C LEU A 242 8.90 -22.01 -24.51
N VAL A 243 9.73 -21.06 -24.92
CA VAL A 243 10.44 -21.12 -26.21
C VAL A 243 11.37 -22.34 -26.28
N LYS A 244 12.14 -22.61 -25.22
CA LYS A 244 13.03 -23.79 -25.18
C LYS A 244 12.24 -25.09 -25.26
N SER A 245 11.13 -25.18 -24.53
CA SER A 245 10.24 -26.34 -24.48
C SER A 245 9.60 -26.60 -25.84
N CYS A 246 9.11 -25.55 -26.53
CA CYS A 246 8.59 -25.66 -27.90
C CYS A 246 9.63 -26.15 -28.90
N LEU A 247 10.85 -25.59 -28.88
CA LEU A 247 11.93 -26.01 -29.78
C LEU A 247 12.35 -27.47 -29.55
N ARG A 248 12.37 -27.92 -28.30
CA ARG A 248 12.66 -29.33 -27.96
C ARG A 248 11.57 -30.27 -28.46
N MET A 249 10.29 -29.90 -28.34
CA MET A 249 9.18 -30.72 -28.86
C MET A 249 9.25 -30.85 -30.38
N GLN A 250 9.58 -29.77 -31.09
CA GLN A 250 9.80 -29.81 -32.55
C GLN A 250 10.96 -30.72 -32.94
N ALA A 251 12.09 -30.65 -32.22
CA ALA A 251 13.27 -31.47 -32.48
C ALA A 251 13.04 -32.97 -32.19
N CYS A 252 12.12 -33.31 -31.29
CA CYS A 252 11.83 -34.69 -30.88
C CYS A 252 10.64 -35.33 -31.63
N GLY A 253 10.07 -34.65 -32.64
CA GLY A 253 9.01 -35.20 -33.49
C GLY A 253 7.68 -35.52 -32.78
N THR A 254 7.47 -34.96 -31.58
CA THR A 254 6.28 -35.20 -30.75
C THR A 254 5.39 -33.96 -30.77
N VAL A 255 4.68 -33.78 -31.90
CA VAL A 255 3.56 -32.83 -32.04
C VAL A 255 2.26 -33.59 -31.79
#